data_AF-D9VK36-F1
#
_entry.id   AF-D9VK36-F1
#
_cell.length_a   1.000
_cell.length_b   1.000
_cell.length_c   1.000
_cell.angle_alpha   90.00
_cell.angle_beta   90.00
_cell.angle_gamma   90.00
#
_symmetry.space_group_name_H-M   'P 1'
#
loop_
_entity.id
_entity.type
_entity.pdbx_description
1 polymer ?
#
loop_
_entity_poly.entity_id
_entity_poly.type
_entity_poly.pdbx_seq_one_letter_code
_entity_poly.pdbx_strand_id
1 'polypeptide(L)'
;MKLVFAGTPEVAVPALDALIASGRHEVAAVVTRPDAPAGRGRRLVASPVAERAEEAGIEVLKPVRPRDPEFQARLREIAPDCCPVVAYGALIPKSALDIPRHGWVNLHFSLLPSWRGAAPVQHSIMAGDQVTGASTFRIEEGLDTGPGLRGPHRGDPPDRHQRRPADPPRLRRVRTAVR
;
A
#
# COMPACT_ATOMS: atom_id res chain seq x y z
N MET A 1 11.43 14.43 -8.76
CA MET A 1 10.76 14.69 -7.47
C MET A 1 11.46 13.88 -6.38
N LYS A 2 11.61 14.46 -5.20
CA LYS A 2 12.14 13.79 -4.02
C LYS A 2 11.02 13.04 -3.30
N LEU A 3 11.22 11.76 -3.05
CA LEU A 3 10.20 10.85 -2.54
C LEU A 3 10.62 10.24 -1.21
N VAL A 4 9.62 9.98 -0.37
CA VAL A 4 9.72 9.02 0.73
C VAL A 4 8.70 7.91 0.49
N PHE A 5 9.17 6.70 0.17
CA PHE A 5 8.29 5.58 -0.15
C PHE A 5 7.87 4.86 1.13
N ALA A 6 6.57 4.63 1.33
CA ALA A 6 6.07 3.90 2.49
C ALA A 6 5.49 2.54 2.07
N GLY A 7 6.05 1.45 2.59
CA GLY A 7 5.57 0.10 2.32
C GLY A 7 6.21 -0.92 3.24
N THR A 8 5.68 -2.13 3.27
CA THR A 8 6.18 -3.18 4.18
C THR A 8 6.28 -4.55 3.50
N PRO A 9 5.20 -5.14 2.98
CA PRO A 9 5.26 -6.49 2.43
C PRO A 9 5.94 -6.55 1.05
N GLU A 10 6.26 -7.77 0.61
CA GLU A 10 6.86 -8.07 -0.69
C GLU A 10 6.10 -7.45 -1.88
N VAL A 11 4.77 -7.39 -1.81
CA VAL A 11 3.94 -6.78 -2.87
C VAL A 11 4.23 -5.29 -3.10
N ALA A 12 4.87 -4.60 -2.15
CA ALA A 12 5.27 -3.21 -2.29
C ALA A 12 6.63 -3.04 -3.01
N VAL A 13 7.46 -4.07 -3.05
CA VAL A 13 8.82 -4.03 -3.62
C VAL A 13 8.83 -3.65 -5.11
N PRO A 14 7.97 -4.21 -5.98
CA PRO A 14 7.96 -3.82 -7.40
C PRO A 14 7.67 -2.33 -7.62
N ALA A 15 6.85 -1.71 -6.76
CA ALA A 15 6.57 -0.27 -6.84
C ALA A 15 7.77 0.57 -6.41
N LEU A 16 8.51 0.14 -5.38
CA LEU A 16 9.77 0.76 -4.99
C LEU A 16 10.80 0.69 -6.13
N ASP A 17 10.98 -0.49 -6.72
CA ASP A 17 11.90 -0.69 -7.85
C ASP A 17 11.57 0.19 -9.05
N ALA A 18 10.28 0.28 -9.40
CA ALA A 18 9.83 1.14 -10.49
C ALA A 18 10.14 2.63 -10.23
N LEU A 19 10.05 3.09 -8.98
CA LEU A 19 10.38 4.47 -8.61
C LEU A 19 11.90 4.70 -8.68
N ILE A 20 12.70 3.78 -8.15
CA ILE A 20 14.18 3.83 -8.21
C ILE A 20 14.65 3.86 -9.67
N ALA A 21 14.12 2.99 -10.53
CA ALA A 21 14.51 2.88 -11.92
C ALA A 21 14.00 4.01 -12.82
N SER A 22 13.08 4.86 -12.33
CA SER A 22 12.34 5.80 -13.18
C SER A 22 13.17 6.95 -13.77
N GLY A 23 14.34 7.26 -13.21
CA GLY A 23 15.18 8.41 -13.58
C GLY A 23 14.58 9.80 -13.32
N ARG A 24 13.30 9.88 -12.96
CA ARG A 24 12.55 11.13 -12.68
C ARG A 24 12.35 11.39 -11.19
N HIS A 25 12.63 10.39 -10.37
CA HIS A 25 12.40 10.42 -8.95
C HIS A 25 13.70 10.10 -8.20
N GLU A 26 13.89 10.80 -7.09
CA GLU A 26 14.91 10.50 -6.08
C GLU A 26 14.17 9.88 -4.89
N VAL A 27 14.40 8.60 -4.61
CA VAL A 27 13.85 7.96 -3.41
C VAL A 27 14.83 8.21 -2.27
N ALA A 28 14.59 9.26 -1.48
CA ALA A 28 15.50 9.71 -0.45
C ALA A 28 15.46 8.82 0.81
N ALA A 29 14.29 8.27 1.12
CA ALA A 29 14.13 7.31 2.20
C ALA A 29 12.95 6.37 1.94
N VAL A 30 12.93 5.28 2.68
CA VAL A 30 11.84 4.31 2.76
C VAL A 30 11.30 4.27 4.19
N VAL A 31 9.99 4.22 4.35
CA VAL A 31 9.29 4.04 5.63
C VAL A 31 8.64 2.67 5.66
N THR A 32 8.94 1.88 6.67
CA THR A 32 8.36 0.55 6.86
C THR A 32 8.01 0.30 8.32
N ARG A 33 7.28 -0.77 8.60
CA ARG A 33 6.97 -1.19 9.96
C ARG A 33 8.26 -1.67 10.67
N PRO A 34 8.35 -1.51 12.01
CA PRO A 34 9.43 -2.11 12.77
C PRO A 34 9.53 -3.61 12.53
N ASP A 35 10.74 -4.14 12.67
CA ASP A 35 11.01 -5.56 12.47
C ASP A 35 10.10 -6.41 13.37
N ALA A 36 9.50 -7.42 12.78
CA ALA A 36 8.52 -8.28 13.45
C ALA A 36 9.07 -9.70 13.56
N PRO A 37 8.71 -10.45 14.63
CA PRO A 37 9.07 -11.86 14.73
C PRO A 37 8.45 -12.66 13.57
N ALA A 38 9.27 -13.43 12.86
CA ALA A 38 8.81 -14.32 11.79
C ALA A 38 9.30 -15.76 12.00
N GLY A 39 8.55 -16.73 11.43
CA GLY A 39 8.90 -18.15 11.41
C GLY A 39 8.83 -18.88 12.76
N ARG A 40 9.15 -20.18 12.74
CA ARG A 40 9.33 -20.99 13.96
C ARG A 40 10.67 -20.63 14.59
N GLY A 41 10.65 -19.76 15.60
CA GLY A 41 11.85 -19.25 16.27
C GLY A 41 11.79 -17.76 16.64
N ARG A 42 10.79 -17.02 16.13
CA ARG A 42 10.53 -15.61 16.48
C ARG A 42 11.74 -14.68 16.32
N ARG A 43 12.63 -14.96 15.37
CA ARG A 43 13.71 -14.04 15.01
C ARG A 43 13.09 -12.78 14.42
N LEU A 44 13.62 -11.61 14.80
CA LEU A 44 13.25 -10.35 14.16
C LEU A 44 13.79 -10.36 12.73
N VAL A 45 12.89 -10.15 11.77
CA VAL A 45 13.20 -10.11 10.34
C VAL A 45 12.81 -8.74 9.82
N ALA A 46 13.69 -8.17 9.00
CA ALA A 46 13.42 -6.94 8.30
C ALA A 46 12.26 -7.14 7.33
N SER A 47 11.50 -6.08 7.06
CA SER A 47 10.48 -6.17 6.01
C SER A 47 11.12 -6.29 4.63
N PRO A 48 10.49 -6.97 3.64
CA PRO A 48 11.01 -7.02 2.26
C PRO A 48 11.36 -5.65 1.66
N VAL A 49 10.57 -4.62 2.00
CA VAL A 49 10.85 -3.23 1.57
C VAL A 49 12.09 -2.63 2.25
N ALA A 50 12.38 -3.00 3.50
CA ALA A 50 13.59 -2.58 4.20
C ALA A 50 14.83 -3.21 3.57
N GLU A 51 14.80 -4.53 3.36
CA GLU A 51 15.90 -5.28 2.74
C GLU A 51 16.23 -4.69 1.37
N ARG A 52 15.21 -4.47 0.54
CA ARG A 52 15.41 -3.88 -0.79
C ARG A 52 15.98 -2.46 -0.74
N ALA A 53 15.54 -1.63 0.22
CA ALA A 53 16.04 -0.27 0.38
C ALA A 53 17.51 -0.25 0.82
N GLU A 54 17.88 -1.13 1.73
CA GLU A 54 19.27 -1.31 2.19
C GLU A 54 20.18 -1.73 1.01
N GLU A 55 19.75 -2.67 0.17
CA GLU A 55 20.46 -3.06 -1.06
C GLU A 55 20.64 -1.90 -2.05
N ALA A 56 19.67 -0.97 -2.10
CA ALA A 56 19.74 0.23 -2.94
C ALA A 56 20.56 1.37 -2.30
N GLY A 57 21.03 1.22 -1.05
CA GLY A 57 21.69 2.29 -0.30
C GLY A 57 20.74 3.44 0.10
N ILE A 58 19.45 3.17 0.22
CA ILE A 58 18.41 4.14 0.58
C ILE A 58 18.18 4.10 2.09
N GLU A 59 18.03 5.27 2.72
CA GLU A 59 17.74 5.39 4.15
C GLU A 59 16.44 4.65 4.53
N VAL A 60 16.48 3.87 5.61
CA VAL A 60 15.30 3.13 6.12
C VAL A 60 14.84 3.72 7.45
N LEU A 61 13.60 4.20 7.46
CA LEU A 61 12.91 4.72 8.63
C LEU A 61 11.90 3.68 9.14
N LYS A 62 12.02 3.30 10.41
CA LYS A 62 11.15 2.30 11.06
C LYS A 62 10.39 2.89 12.25
N PRO A 63 9.58 3.96 12.07
CA PRO A 63 8.83 4.54 13.18
C PRO A 63 7.86 3.52 13.77
N VAL A 64 7.71 3.51 15.10
CA VAL A 64 6.69 2.69 15.75
C VAL A 64 5.31 3.19 15.34
N ARG A 65 5.14 4.52 15.24
CA ARG A 65 3.95 5.20 14.75
C ARG A 65 4.30 6.41 13.87
N PRO A 66 3.54 6.70 12.80
CA PRO A 66 3.75 7.92 11.99
C PRO A 66 3.55 9.25 12.75
N ARG A 67 3.04 9.21 13.99
CA ARG A 67 2.92 10.39 14.87
C ARG A 67 4.17 10.66 15.70
N ASP A 68 5.18 9.79 15.64
CA ASP A 68 6.37 9.89 16.47
C ASP A 68 7.14 11.19 16.09
N PRO A 69 7.46 12.08 17.06
CA PRO A 69 8.05 13.39 16.77
C PRO A 69 9.36 13.32 15.99
N GLU A 70 10.22 12.36 16.33
CA GLU A 70 11.50 12.13 15.66
C GLU A 70 11.32 11.76 14.18
N PHE A 71 10.35 10.87 13.89
CA PHE A 71 10.02 10.52 12.52
C PHE A 71 9.53 11.73 11.73
N GLN A 72 8.66 12.55 12.32
CA GLN A 72 8.17 13.74 11.64
C GLN A 72 9.25 14.80 11.47
N ALA A 73 10.18 14.92 12.42
CA ALA A 73 11.34 15.80 12.29
C ALA A 73 12.21 15.36 11.10
N ARG A 74 12.55 14.07 11.03
CA ARG A 74 13.32 13.51 9.92
C ARG A 74 12.60 13.66 8.58
N LEU A 75 11.29 13.43 8.55
CA LEU A 75 10.49 13.62 7.33
C LEU A 75 10.49 15.08 6.86
N ARG A 76 10.46 16.05 7.79
CA ARG A 76 10.59 17.49 7.46
C ARG A 76 11.99 17.85 6.96
N GLU A 77 13.04 17.28 7.54
CA GLU A 77 14.42 17.46 7.07
C GLU A 77 14.64 16.92 5.66
N ILE A 78 14.07 15.75 5.37
CA ILE A 78 14.11 15.17 4.02
C ILE A 78 13.37 16.09 3.03
N ALA A 79 12.30 16.75 3.48
CA ALA A 79 11.44 17.63 2.67
C ALA A 79 10.96 16.95 1.36
N PRO A 80 10.25 15.81 1.43
CA PRO A 80 9.78 15.11 0.24
C PRO A 80 8.72 15.92 -0.51
N ASP A 81 8.76 15.85 -1.85
CA ASP A 81 7.69 16.36 -2.69
C ASP A 81 6.41 15.52 -2.53
N CYS A 82 6.56 14.20 -2.40
CA CYS A 82 5.45 13.25 -2.32
C CYS A 82 5.85 12.00 -1.52
N CYS A 83 4.87 11.38 -0.86
CA CYS A 83 5.06 10.07 -0.21
C CYS A 83 4.20 8.99 -0.85
N PRO A 84 4.71 8.20 -1.81
CA PRO A 84 4.00 7.04 -2.34
C PRO A 84 3.83 5.97 -1.27
N VAL A 85 2.64 5.36 -1.19
CA VAL A 85 2.28 4.37 -0.18
C VAL A 85 1.80 3.10 -0.84
N VAL A 86 2.38 1.95 -0.50
CA VAL A 86 1.94 0.64 -0.98
C VAL A 86 1.93 -0.33 0.19
N ALA A 87 0.73 -0.80 0.58
CA ALA A 87 0.55 -1.75 1.67
C ALA A 87 1.28 -1.37 2.98
N TYR A 88 1.22 -0.09 3.37
CA TYR A 88 1.74 0.39 4.65
C TYR A 88 0.66 0.31 5.73
N GLY A 89 0.89 -0.53 6.75
CA GLY A 89 -0.13 -0.89 7.76
C GLY A 89 -0.32 0.10 8.90
N ALA A 90 0.08 1.37 8.78
CA ALA A 90 -0.09 2.36 9.83
C ALA A 90 -0.91 3.57 9.37
N LEU A 91 -1.84 4.01 10.23
CA LEU A 91 -2.62 5.22 9.99
C LEU A 91 -1.72 6.44 10.05
N ILE A 92 -1.78 7.27 9.02
CA ILE A 92 -0.97 8.47 8.87
C ILE A 92 -1.78 9.65 9.45
N PRO A 93 -1.34 10.27 10.56
CA PRO A 93 -2.04 11.40 11.15
C PRO A 93 -1.90 12.64 10.25
N LYS A 94 -2.82 13.58 10.37
CA LYS A 94 -2.78 14.86 9.65
C LYS A 94 -1.45 15.61 9.77
N SER A 95 -0.82 15.58 10.95
CA SER A 95 0.49 16.20 11.18
C SER A 95 1.61 15.63 10.31
N ALA A 96 1.47 14.39 9.82
CA ALA A 96 2.37 13.79 8.83
C ALA A 96 1.86 13.94 7.40
N LEU A 97 0.53 13.92 7.17
CA LEU A 97 -0.08 14.13 5.85
C LEU A 97 0.28 15.50 5.26
N ASP A 98 0.37 16.52 6.10
CA ASP A 98 0.61 17.92 5.70
C ASP A 98 2.11 18.22 5.41
N ILE A 99 3.04 17.26 5.62
CA ILE A 99 4.48 17.47 5.41
C ILE A 99 4.85 17.50 3.90
N PRO A 100 4.57 16.46 3.10
CA PRO A 100 4.91 16.47 1.67
C PRO A 100 4.03 17.42 0.86
N ARG A 101 4.63 18.18 -0.06
CA ARG A 101 3.94 19.18 -0.92
C ARG A 101 2.75 18.60 -1.70
N HIS A 102 2.89 17.39 -2.20
CA HIS A 102 1.88 16.69 -3.01
C HIS A 102 1.12 15.62 -2.21
N GLY A 103 1.32 15.57 -0.89
CA GLY A 103 0.65 14.65 0.01
C GLY A 103 1.22 13.23 -0.05
N TRP A 104 0.46 12.32 0.55
CA TRP A 104 0.72 10.89 0.51
C TRP A 104 -0.19 10.26 -0.55
N VAL A 105 0.37 9.47 -1.46
CA VAL A 105 -0.38 8.86 -2.58
C VAL A 105 -0.38 7.35 -2.41
N ASN A 106 -1.55 6.77 -2.19
CA ASN A 106 -1.69 5.34 -2.00
C ASN A 106 -1.90 4.61 -3.33
N LEU A 107 -1.24 3.46 -3.51
CA LEU A 107 -1.57 2.45 -4.50
C LEU A 107 -2.40 1.36 -3.81
N HIS A 108 -3.68 1.32 -4.15
CA HIS A 108 -4.64 0.38 -3.58
C HIS A 108 -5.03 -0.68 -4.59
N PHE A 109 -5.03 -1.95 -4.19
CA PHE A 109 -5.19 -3.09 -5.10
C PHE A 109 -6.66 -3.43 -5.38
N SER A 110 -7.47 -2.41 -5.68
CA SER A 110 -8.79 -2.54 -6.28
C SER A 110 -9.08 -1.40 -7.25
N LEU A 111 -10.19 -1.54 -8.00
CA LEU A 111 -10.81 -0.44 -8.72
C LEU A 111 -11.76 0.30 -7.77
N LEU A 112 -11.29 1.41 -7.18
CA LEU A 112 -12.11 2.20 -6.27
C LEU A 112 -13.35 2.75 -7.00
N PRO A 113 -14.51 2.84 -6.32
CA PRO A 113 -14.71 2.69 -4.88
C PRO A 113 -14.89 1.23 -4.41
N SER A 114 -14.79 0.23 -5.28
CA SER A 114 -14.95 -1.17 -4.86
C SER A 114 -13.80 -1.63 -3.95
N TRP A 115 -14.13 -2.46 -2.96
CA TRP A 115 -13.17 -3.13 -2.06
C TRP A 115 -12.19 -2.20 -1.35
N ARG A 116 -12.68 -1.21 -0.61
CA ARG A 116 -11.83 -0.42 0.32
C ARG A 116 -11.25 -1.31 1.44
N GLY A 117 -10.18 -0.86 2.10
CA GLY A 117 -9.63 -1.54 3.28
C GLY A 117 -8.53 -2.58 2.99
N ALA A 118 -8.28 -3.46 3.95
CA ALA A 118 -7.00 -4.16 4.06
C ALA A 118 -6.79 -5.39 3.15
N ALA A 119 -7.84 -5.93 2.52
CA ALA A 119 -7.77 -7.17 1.74
C ALA A 119 -8.56 -7.14 0.41
N PRO A 120 -8.34 -6.11 -0.43
CA PRO A 120 -9.15 -5.90 -1.64
C PRO A 120 -9.08 -7.06 -2.64
N VAL A 121 -7.88 -7.59 -2.85
CA VAL A 121 -7.64 -8.69 -3.81
C VAL A 121 -8.40 -9.94 -3.38
N GLN A 122 -8.25 -10.34 -2.12
CA GLN A 122 -8.91 -11.52 -1.56
C GLN A 122 -10.43 -11.39 -1.66
N HIS A 123 -10.97 -10.23 -1.30
CA HIS A 123 -12.41 -10.01 -1.35
C HIS A 123 -12.96 -10.03 -2.79
N SER A 124 -12.26 -9.45 -3.76
CA SER A 124 -12.66 -9.51 -5.17
C SER A 124 -12.74 -10.96 -5.69
N ILE A 125 -11.75 -11.80 -5.33
CA ILE A 125 -11.74 -13.22 -5.69
C ILE A 125 -12.90 -13.96 -5.02
N MET A 126 -13.10 -13.75 -3.71
CA MET A 126 -14.17 -14.41 -2.95
C MET A 126 -15.57 -14.05 -3.48
N ALA A 127 -15.75 -12.83 -3.99
CA ALA A 127 -17.00 -12.38 -4.59
C ALA A 127 -17.21 -12.88 -6.04
N GLY A 128 -16.19 -13.50 -6.64
CA GLY A 128 -16.23 -13.98 -8.02
C GLY A 128 -16.11 -12.86 -9.06
N ASP A 129 -15.50 -11.73 -8.70
CA ASP A 129 -15.30 -10.62 -9.64
C ASP A 129 -14.44 -11.09 -10.83
N GLN A 130 -14.91 -10.80 -12.04
CA GLN A 130 -14.19 -11.14 -13.27
C GLN A 130 -13.08 -10.13 -13.60
N VAL A 131 -13.13 -8.96 -12.98
CA VAL A 131 -12.19 -7.85 -13.19
C VAL A 131 -11.84 -7.27 -11.82
N THR A 132 -10.54 -7.09 -11.58
CA THR A 132 -9.98 -6.31 -10.48
C THR A 132 -8.85 -5.44 -11.04
N GLY A 133 -8.20 -4.65 -10.20
CA GLY A 133 -7.13 -3.77 -10.65
C GLY A 133 -6.46 -3.03 -9.51
N ALA A 134 -5.85 -1.89 -9.82
CA ALA A 134 -5.26 -1.02 -8.83
C ALA A 134 -5.64 0.44 -9.11
N SER A 135 -5.82 1.20 -8.04
CA SER A 135 -6.17 2.62 -8.06
C SER A 135 -5.12 3.43 -7.32
N THR A 136 -4.93 4.68 -7.73
CA THR A 136 -4.10 5.65 -6.99
C THR A 136 -4.92 6.84 -6.56
N PHE A 137 -4.78 7.23 -5.30
CA PHE A 137 -5.49 8.37 -4.71
C PHE A 137 -4.62 9.04 -3.66
N ARG A 138 -4.90 10.32 -3.38
CA ARG A 138 -4.24 11.04 -2.29
C ARG A 138 -4.90 10.66 -0.96
N ILE A 139 -4.12 10.29 0.04
CA ILE A 139 -4.62 9.97 1.37
C ILE A 139 -5.07 11.27 2.06
N GLU A 140 -6.26 11.20 2.65
CA GLU A 140 -6.82 12.20 3.56
C GLU A 140 -7.02 11.55 4.94
N GLU A 141 -7.54 12.27 5.94
CA GLU A 141 -7.75 11.70 7.29
C GLU A 141 -8.67 10.47 7.30
N GLY A 142 -9.57 10.34 6.32
CA GLY A 142 -10.44 9.18 6.15
C GLY A 142 -9.77 8.04 5.38
N LEU A 143 -9.91 6.81 5.88
CA LEU A 143 -9.34 5.60 5.26
C LEU A 143 -9.87 5.39 3.83
N ASP A 144 -8.94 5.44 2.88
CA ASP A 144 -9.13 5.33 1.44
C ASP A 144 -10.06 6.38 0.80
N THR A 145 -10.52 7.40 1.54
CA THR A 145 -11.60 8.30 1.08
C THR A 145 -11.22 9.35 0.04
N GLY A 146 -9.93 9.56 -0.21
CA GLY A 146 -9.47 10.64 -1.07
C GLY A 146 -9.83 10.47 -2.55
N PRO A 147 -9.89 11.58 -3.31
CA PRO A 147 -10.22 11.54 -4.74
C PRO A 147 -9.14 10.80 -5.54
N GLY A 148 -9.57 10.00 -6.52
CA GLY A 148 -8.68 9.31 -7.45
C GLY A 148 -7.87 10.29 -8.32
N LEU A 149 -6.60 9.95 -8.59
CA LEU A 149 -5.69 10.80 -9.38
C LEU A 149 -5.86 10.64 -10.90
N ARG A 150 -6.61 9.61 -11.35
CA ARG A 150 -7.14 9.49 -12.71
C ARG A 150 -8.66 9.58 -12.61
N GLY A 151 -9.29 10.31 -13.56
CA GLY A 151 -10.74 10.47 -13.60
C GLY A 151 -11.48 9.13 -13.67
N PRO A 152 -12.76 9.08 -13.27
CA PRO A 152 -13.54 7.84 -13.27
C PRO A 152 -13.54 7.21 -14.65
N HIS A 153 -13.28 5.91 -14.73
CA HIS A 153 -13.52 5.17 -15.97
C HIS A 153 -15.03 4.94 -16.08
N ARG A 154 -15.63 5.20 -17.25
CA ARG A 154 -17.02 4.80 -17.50
C ARG A 154 -17.13 3.29 -17.27
N GLY A 155 -17.85 2.88 -16.21
CA GLY A 155 -18.02 1.48 -15.83
C GLY A 155 -17.56 1.12 -14.42
N ASP A 156 -17.04 2.07 -13.63
CA ASP A 156 -16.57 1.79 -12.27
C ASP A 156 -17.69 1.20 -11.38
N PRO A 157 -17.50 0.00 -10.82
CA PRO A 157 -18.53 -0.65 -10.02
C PRO A 157 -18.79 0.10 -8.70
N PRO A 158 -20.05 0.15 -8.22
CA PRO A 158 -20.40 0.82 -6.96
C PRO A 158 -19.68 0.18 -5.77
N ASP A 159 -19.44 0.95 -4.71
CA ASP A 159 -18.79 0.46 -3.49
C ASP A 159 -19.50 -0.79 -2.94
N ARG A 160 -18.79 -1.92 -2.92
CA ARG A 160 -19.33 -3.22 -2.50
C ARG A 160 -18.94 -3.61 -1.08
N HIS A 161 -18.20 -2.77 -0.36
CA HIS A 161 -17.71 -3.06 0.99
C HIS A 161 -18.84 -3.40 1.99
N GLN A 162 -20.08 -2.97 1.72
CA GLN A 162 -21.25 -3.21 2.58
C GLN A 162 -22.12 -4.42 2.20
N ARG A 163 -21.78 -5.16 1.13
CA ARG A 163 -22.54 -6.37 0.81
C ARG A 163 -22.06 -7.50 1.74
N ARG A 164 -22.98 -8.05 2.55
CA ARG A 164 -22.76 -9.33 3.22
C ARG A 164 -22.22 -10.31 2.18
N PRO A 165 -21.22 -11.16 2.51
CA PRO A 165 -20.73 -12.14 1.55
C PRO A 165 -21.94 -12.90 1.00
N ALA A 166 -22.16 -12.81 -0.31
CA ALA A 166 -23.09 -13.70 -0.96
C ALA A 166 -22.63 -15.12 -0.64
N ASP A 167 -23.58 -16.02 -0.38
CA ASP A 167 -23.27 -17.43 -0.12
C ASP A 167 -22.23 -17.90 -1.15
N PRO A 168 -21.09 -18.46 -0.70
CA PRO A 168 -20.07 -18.91 -1.64
C PRO A 168 -20.73 -19.85 -2.65
N PRO A 169 -20.46 -19.69 -3.96
CA PRO A 169 -21.02 -20.59 -4.96
C PRO A 169 -20.67 -22.01 -4.54
N ARG A 170 -21.70 -22.85 -4.30
CA ARG A 170 -21.51 -24.24 -3.90
C ARG A 170 -20.51 -24.87 -4.86
N LEU A 171 -19.34 -25.23 -4.33
CA LEU A 171 -18.30 -25.96 -5.06
C LEU A 171 -18.94 -27.21 -5.68
N ARG A 172 -19.29 -27.13 -6.96
CA ARG A 172 -19.62 -28.33 -7.74
C ARG A 172 -18.33 -29.09 -7.89
N ARG A 173 -18.21 -30.20 -7.15
CA ARG A 173 -17.12 -31.17 -7.31
C ARG A 173 -17.05 -31.58 -8.79
N VAL A 174 -16.06 -31.05 -9.51
CA VAL A 174 -15.68 -31.59 -10.81
C VAL A 174 -15.03 -32.94 -10.53
N ARG A 175 -15.74 -34.02 -10.85
CA ARG A 175 -15.16 -35.37 -10.87
C ARG A 175 -14.24 -35.45 -12.09
N THR A 176 -12.94 -35.53 -11.85
CA THR A 176 -11.95 -35.88 -12.87
C THR A 176 -12.23 -37.31 -13.35
N ALA A 177 -12.58 -37.47 -14.63
CA ALA A 177 -12.58 -38.78 -15.28
C ALA A 177 -11.15 -39.05 -15.76
N VAL A 178 -10.50 -40.02 -15.12
CA VAL A 178 -9.30 -40.66 -15.66
C VAL A 178 -9.76 -41.58 -16.80
N ARG A 179 -9.13 -41.46 -17.96
CA ARG A 179 -9.06 -42.50 -18.99
C ARG A 179 -7.60 -42.70 -19.33
#